data_AF-A0A6A6Y356-F1
#
_entry.id   AF-A0A6A6Y356-F1
#
_cell.length_a   1.000
_cell.length_b   1.000
_cell.length_c   1.000
_cell.angle_alpha   90.00
_cell.angle_beta   90.00
_cell.angle_gamma   90.00
#
_symmetry.space_group_name_H-M   'P 1'
#
loop_
_entity.id
_entity.type
_entity.pdbx_description
1 polymer ?
#
loop_
_entity_poly.entity_id
_entity_poly.type
_entity_poly.pdbx_seq_one_letter_code
_entity_poly.pdbx_strand_id
1 'polypeptide(L)'
;MRLTLLSALALSGTFAASNPVPSSAGPYACGAAYTEPDFAGDVEYLWLKAGCVNIPEGLAGNISSVRQTDDSSSYCMLYAEADCPQNDDDVFPVYSGDEYANMPIDWDDVLKSYECDYLSNTDMTKRANRDGPWIPPKHGFHDPPATQSKRTEPNAAIFHSESHLSGYTLEVPYGQPSSCVPLSSIWDKAIQSLEVIEGSECSFYQSYNCTGSSFTVAPPAGVSKSLPNGFDKAISSYQCHPASNQSMEKREDDDAVYFYKEQDLCGESEGIAPGHFSLCYDLQYDVIGGGDWDNVARSVRVIEGWKCTFYDDQRCTGLNFELVSSAASTLDARFDRALSSVRCWREEGASPAESKRMIPVDDLDLVKRDDYATHLFKQQGLAGDHLDIRPGTVCINLYNVFGGWDNAVRSIQVTAGNKCQYWENENCAGSSFTMTQGVKNTLTPAFDASLSSVQCWSV
;
A
#
# COMPACT_ATOMS: atom_id res chain seq x y z
N MET A 1 24.92 -79.09 -10.66
CA MET A 1 24.75 -77.62 -10.69
C MET A 1 23.33 -77.32 -11.15
N ARG A 2 22.43 -76.93 -10.24
CA ARG A 2 21.10 -76.41 -10.56
C ARG A 2 21.08 -74.96 -10.10
N LEU A 3 20.87 -74.05 -11.05
CA LEU A 3 20.72 -72.62 -10.83
C LEU A 3 19.23 -72.33 -10.62
N THR A 4 18.88 -71.75 -9.47
CA THR A 4 17.52 -71.30 -9.17
C THR A 4 17.46 -69.79 -9.40
N LEU A 5 16.60 -69.35 -10.32
CA LEU A 5 16.28 -67.94 -10.56
C LEU A 5 15.26 -67.46 -9.53
N LEU A 6 15.58 -66.38 -8.81
CA LEU A 6 14.60 -65.58 -8.05
C LEU A 6 14.16 -64.38 -8.91
N SER A 7 12.85 -64.23 -9.07
CA SER A 7 12.21 -63.06 -9.68
C SER A 7 12.03 -61.97 -8.62
N ALA A 8 12.49 -60.76 -8.93
CA ALA A 8 12.20 -59.56 -8.13
C ALA A 8 10.82 -58.99 -8.53
N LEU A 9 9.88 -58.96 -7.60
CA LEU A 9 8.67 -58.13 -7.71
C LEU A 9 9.03 -56.68 -7.37
N ALA A 10 8.89 -55.79 -8.33
CA ALA A 10 8.88 -54.35 -8.09
C ALA A 10 7.43 -53.91 -7.79
N LEU A 11 7.17 -53.50 -6.55
CA LEU A 11 5.97 -52.73 -6.20
C LEU A 11 6.29 -51.24 -6.39
N SER A 12 5.75 -50.63 -7.44
CA SER A 12 5.68 -49.18 -7.61
C SER A 12 4.45 -48.66 -6.86
N GLY A 13 4.63 -48.22 -5.62
CA GLY A 13 3.64 -47.44 -4.88
C GLY A 13 3.87 -45.95 -5.12
N THR A 14 2.99 -45.31 -5.87
CA THR A 14 2.93 -43.85 -6.01
C THR A 14 2.34 -43.27 -4.72
N PHE A 15 3.18 -42.66 -3.88
CA PHE A 15 2.72 -41.79 -2.80
C PHE A 15 2.28 -40.45 -3.41
N ALA A 16 0.97 -40.19 -3.43
CA ALA A 16 0.45 -38.85 -3.65
C ALA A 16 0.77 -38.02 -2.40
N ALA A 17 1.77 -37.15 -2.51
CA ALA A 17 2.00 -36.12 -1.50
C ALA A 17 0.88 -35.09 -1.60
N SER A 18 -0.07 -35.13 -0.68
CA SER A 18 -0.99 -34.01 -0.45
C SER A 18 -0.18 -32.87 0.17
N ASN A 19 0.01 -31.77 -0.57
CA ASN A 19 0.58 -30.55 0.00
C ASN A 19 -0.33 -30.09 1.16
N PRO A 20 0.21 -29.80 2.35
CA PRO A 20 -0.58 -29.19 3.41
C PRO A 20 -1.07 -27.83 2.93
N VAL A 21 -2.40 -27.64 2.95
CA VAL A 21 -3.03 -26.35 2.70
C VAL A 21 -2.62 -25.41 3.85
N PRO A 22 -2.10 -24.19 3.58
CA PRO A 22 -1.79 -23.23 4.64
C PRO A 22 -3.07 -22.86 5.40
N SER A 23 -3.08 -23.03 6.72
CA SER A 23 -4.25 -22.80 7.58
C SER A 23 -4.31 -21.38 8.14
N SER A 24 -3.95 -20.35 7.38
CA SER A 24 -4.01 -18.95 7.84
C SER A 24 -5.32 -18.31 7.40
N ALA A 25 -6.43 -18.73 7.99
CA ALA A 25 -7.70 -18.00 7.89
C ALA A 25 -7.66 -16.86 8.92
N GLY A 26 -7.16 -15.68 8.52
CA GLY A 26 -7.32 -14.46 9.32
C GLY A 26 -8.78 -14.05 9.44
N PRO A 27 -9.13 -13.11 10.34
CA PRO A 27 -10.48 -12.57 10.42
C PRO A 27 -10.87 -11.85 9.11
N TYR A 28 -12.10 -12.06 8.63
CA TYR A 28 -12.59 -11.47 7.36
C TYR A 28 -13.78 -10.56 7.64
N ALA A 29 -13.85 -9.36 7.06
CA ALA A 29 -15.03 -8.51 7.23
C ALA A 29 -16.28 -9.20 6.60
N CYS A 30 -17.31 -9.50 7.40
CA CYS A 30 -18.63 -9.96 6.94
C CYS A 30 -19.54 -8.81 6.52
N GLY A 31 -19.33 -7.60 7.04
CA GLY A 31 -20.24 -6.48 6.89
C GLY A 31 -19.68 -5.18 7.45
N ALA A 32 -20.52 -4.16 7.51
CA ALA A 32 -20.20 -2.83 8.02
C ALA A 32 -21.41 -2.22 8.74
N ALA A 33 -21.15 -1.52 9.84
CA ALA A 33 -22.09 -0.75 10.63
C ALA A 33 -21.71 0.74 10.55
N TYR A 34 -22.69 1.62 10.43
CA TYR A 34 -22.52 3.03 10.08
C TYR A 34 -23.22 3.93 11.08
N THR A 35 -22.63 5.09 11.35
CA THR A 35 -23.19 6.02 12.36
C THR A 35 -24.33 6.89 11.87
N GLU A 36 -24.66 6.84 10.58
CA GLU A 36 -25.79 7.55 10.01
C GLU A 36 -26.67 6.59 9.19
N PRO A 37 -27.95 6.95 8.97
CA PRO A 37 -28.81 6.26 8.01
C PRO A 37 -28.21 6.19 6.60
N ASP A 38 -28.75 5.29 5.79
CA ASP A 38 -28.41 5.10 4.37
C ASP A 38 -26.90 4.84 4.13
N PHE A 39 -26.25 4.17 5.09
CA PHE A 39 -24.83 3.76 5.03
C PHE A 39 -23.84 4.93 4.96
N ALA A 40 -24.14 6.02 5.68
CA ALA A 40 -23.32 7.22 5.78
C ALA A 40 -22.62 7.37 7.15
N GLY A 41 -21.75 8.36 7.29
CA GLY A 41 -21.03 8.62 8.53
C GLY A 41 -19.79 7.73 8.73
N ASP A 42 -19.38 7.61 10.00
CA ASP A 42 -18.26 6.77 10.40
C ASP A 42 -18.64 5.29 10.32
N VAL A 43 -17.67 4.42 10.09
CA VAL A 43 -17.89 3.00 9.81
C VAL A 43 -17.12 2.09 10.76
N GLU A 44 -17.79 1.08 11.30
CA GLU A 44 -17.23 -0.07 11.98
C GLU A 44 -17.40 -1.32 11.10
N TYR A 45 -16.31 -1.98 10.75
CA TYR A 45 -16.36 -3.22 9.97
C TYR A 45 -16.64 -4.41 10.89
N LEU A 46 -17.58 -5.27 10.50
CA LEU A 46 -17.97 -6.46 11.24
C LEU A 46 -17.11 -7.65 10.78
N TRP A 47 -16.34 -8.28 11.66
CA TRP A 47 -15.36 -9.32 11.28
C TRP A 47 -15.74 -10.74 11.71
N LEU A 48 -15.70 -11.68 10.76
CA LEU A 48 -15.86 -13.11 10.96
C LEU A 48 -14.81 -13.68 11.90
N LYS A 49 -15.27 -14.53 12.83
CA LYS A 49 -14.45 -15.26 13.79
C LYS A 49 -13.58 -14.38 14.69
N ALA A 50 -13.93 -13.11 14.85
CA ALA A 50 -13.28 -12.25 15.83
C ALA A 50 -13.68 -12.61 17.29
N GLY A 51 -14.63 -13.53 17.46
CA GLY A 51 -15.32 -13.73 18.73
C GLY A 51 -16.22 -12.53 19.02
N CYS A 52 -16.48 -12.28 20.29
CA CYS A 52 -17.15 -11.04 20.67
C CYS A 52 -16.23 -9.84 20.50
N VAL A 53 -16.71 -8.81 19.81
CA VAL A 53 -16.00 -7.54 19.60
C VAL A 53 -16.82 -6.39 20.17
N ASN A 54 -16.22 -5.61 21.06
CA ASN A 54 -16.78 -4.35 21.52
C ASN A 54 -16.56 -3.25 20.47
N ILE A 55 -17.64 -2.55 20.15
CA ILE A 55 -17.60 -1.37 19.30
C ILE A 55 -16.89 -0.25 20.08
N PRO A 56 -15.99 0.52 19.45
CA PRO A 56 -15.31 1.64 20.11
C PRO A 56 -16.30 2.61 20.75
N GLU A 57 -15.99 3.18 21.92
CA GLU A 57 -16.90 4.09 22.66
C GLU A 57 -17.37 5.31 21.85
N GLY A 58 -16.65 5.72 20.79
CA GLY A 58 -17.06 6.79 19.89
C GLY A 58 -18.14 6.41 18.86
N LEU A 59 -18.23 5.11 18.53
CA LEU A 59 -19.21 4.57 17.58
C LEU A 59 -20.33 3.81 18.30
N ALA A 60 -20.04 3.28 19.49
CA ALA A 60 -20.97 2.52 20.30
C ALA A 60 -22.15 3.41 20.72
N GLY A 61 -23.36 2.96 20.43
CA GLY A 61 -24.58 3.71 20.66
C GLY A 61 -24.81 4.87 19.69
N ASN A 62 -24.14 4.89 18.55
CA ASN A 62 -24.38 5.86 17.46
C ASN A 62 -24.63 5.17 16.11
N ILE A 63 -24.90 3.85 16.08
CA ILE A 63 -25.05 3.10 14.83
C ILE A 63 -26.51 3.15 14.35
N SER A 64 -26.71 3.65 13.14
CA SER A 64 -28.03 3.85 12.53
C SER A 64 -28.26 3.09 11.23
N SER A 65 -27.24 2.48 10.64
CA SER A 65 -27.43 1.54 9.52
C SER A 65 -26.39 0.44 9.50
N VAL A 66 -26.76 -0.73 8.97
CA VAL A 66 -25.89 -1.92 8.89
C VAL A 66 -26.08 -2.62 7.57
N ARG A 67 -24.99 -3.07 6.96
CA ARG A 67 -24.99 -3.88 5.75
C ARG A 67 -24.08 -5.08 5.90
N GLN A 68 -24.58 -6.27 5.60
CA GLN A 68 -23.76 -7.45 5.47
C GLN A 68 -23.44 -7.73 4.00
N THR A 69 -22.28 -8.34 3.75
CA THR A 69 -21.89 -8.78 2.41
C THR A 69 -22.85 -9.86 1.90
N ASP A 70 -23.06 -9.89 0.59
CA ASP A 70 -23.83 -10.93 -0.14
C ASP A 70 -23.19 -12.33 -0.10
N ASP A 71 -22.20 -12.54 0.76
CA ASP A 71 -21.61 -13.85 0.95
C ASP A 71 -22.49 -14.75 1.81
N SER A 72 -23.30 -15.56 1.12
CA SER A 72 -24.31 -16.49 1.63
C SER A 72 -23.90 -17.44 2.77
N SER A 73 -22.68 -17.32 3.31
CA SER A 73 -22.12 -18.16 4.34
C SER A 73 -21.89 -17.52 5.70
N SER A 74 -22.20 -16.24 5.89
CA SER A 74 -21.97 -15.54 7.17
C SER A 74 -23.25 -14.98 7.80
N TYR A 75 -23.23 -14.80 9.12
CA TYR A 75 -24.20 -14.01 9.88
C TYR A 75 -23.48 -13.27 11.01
N CYS A 76 -24.04 -12.14 11.42
CA CYS A 76 -23.42 -11.23 12.39
C CYS A 76 -24.51 -10.89 13.44
N MET A 77 -24.28 -11.29 14.69
CA MET A 77 -25.16 -11.03 15.84
C MET A 77 -24.76 -9.71 16.46
N LEU A 78 -25.72 -8.79 16.56
CA LEU A 78 -25.53 -7.43 17.06
C LEU A 78 -26.15 -7.31 18.46
N TYR A 79 -25.43 -6.70 19.41
CA TYR A 79 -25.82 -6.64 20.83
C TYR A 79 -25.88 -5.20 21.35
N ALA A 80 -26.91 -4.89 22.15
CA ALA A 80 -27.08 -3.58 22.80
C ALA A 80 -26.20 -3.38 24.04
N GLU A 81 -25.52 -4.44 24.47
CA GLU A 81 -24.55 -4.42 25.58
C GLU A 81 -23.14 -4.72 25.07
N ALA A 82 -22.15 -4.36 25.87
CA ALA A 82 -20.77 -4.78 25.64
C ALA A 82 -20.60 -6.27 25.97
N ASP A 83 -19.51 -6.86 25.46
CA ASP A 83 -19.06 -8.22 25.76
C ASP A 83 -20.02 -9.35 25.32
N CYS A 84 -20.91 -9.08 24.36
CA CYS A 84 -21.81 -10.03 23.70
C CYS A 84 -22.50 -10.96 24.72
N PRO A 85 -23.43 -10.40 25.52
CA PRO A 85 -24.09 -11.16 26.57
C PRO A 85 -24.76 -12.40 26.00
N GLN A 86 -24.66 -13.51 26.72
CA GLN A 86 -25.22 -14.81 26.32
C GLN A 86 -26.75 -14.88 26.47
N ASN A 87 -27.43 -13.75 26.65
CA ASN A 87 -28.88 -13.69 26.79
C ASN A 87 -29.52 -13.40 25.42
N ASP A 88 -30.34 -14.32 24.93
CA ASP A 88 -30.97 -14.24 23.61
C ASP A 88 -31.98 -13.08 23.45
N ASP A 89 -32.38 -12.43 24.54
CA ASP A 89 -33.45 -11.43 24.54
C ASP A 89 -33.04 -10.09 23.91
N ASP A 90 -31.74 -9.80 23.81
CA ASP A 90 -31.19 -8.53 23.28
C ASP A 90 -30.17 -8.78 22.16
N VAL A 91 -30.59 -9.54 21.14
CA VAL A 91 -29.76 -9.82 19.95
C VAL A 91 -30.48 -9.48 18.65
N PHE A 92 -29.82 -8.73 17.78
CA PHE A 92 -30.28 -8.42 16.44
C PHE A 92 -29.46 -9.19 15.40
N PRO A 93 -30.01 -10.28 14.82
CA PRO A 93 -29.30 -11.03 13.80
C PRO A 93 -29.33 -10.29 12.47
N VAL A 94 -28.15 -10.12 11.87
CA VAL A 94 -27.97 -9.68 10.48
C VAL A 94 -27.45 -10.89 9.71
N TYR A 95 -28.11 -11.24 8.61
CA TYR A 95 -27.71 -12.35 7.75
C TYR A 95 -27.09 -11.84 6.45
N SER A 96 -26.34 -12.72 5.78
CA SER A 96 -25.71 -12.36 4.51
C SER A 96 -26.72 -11.80 3.50
N GLY A 97 -26.34 -10.67 2.90
CA GLY A 97 -27.16 -9.91 1.96
C GLY A 97 -28.21 -9.02 2.62
N ASP A 98 -28.34 -9.04 3.95
CA ASP A 98 -29.21 -8.11 4.65
C ASP A 98 -28.61 -6.70 4.64
N GLU A 99 -29.51 -5.75 4.35
CA GLU A 99 -29.23 -4.32 4.30
C GLU A 99 -30.29 -3.59 5.11
N TYR A 100 -29.85 -2.98 6.22
CA TYR A 100 -30.66 -2.13 7.08
C TYR A 100 -30.20 -0.70 6.90
N ALA A 101 -30.72 -0.02 5.87
CA ALA A 101 -30.45 1.39 5.62
C ALA A 101 -30.90 2.30 6.79
N ASN A 102 -31.84 1.82 7.60
CA ASN A 102 -32.18 2.40 8.89
C ASN A 102 -32.34 1.26 9.89
N MET A 103 -31.64 1.32 11.03
CA MET A 103 -31.83 0.37 12.11
C MET A 103 -33.26 0.46 12.64
N PRO A 104 -33.87 -0.66 13.09
CA PRO A 104 -35.14 -0.59 13.81
C PRO A 104 -35.03 0.37 15.00
N ILE A 105 -36.11 1.07 15.34
CA ILE A 105 -36.07 2.12 16.37
C ILE A 105 -35.58 1.63 17.75
N ASP A 106 -35.79 0.36 18.08
CA ASP A 106 -35.33 -0.25 19.32
C ASP A 106 -33.83 -0.61 19.30
N TRP A 107 -33.19 -0.49 18.12
CA TRP A 107 -31.82 -0.89 17.81
C TRP A 107 -30.95 0.26 17.25
N ASP A 108 -31.55 1.38 16.89
CA ASP A 108 -30.88 2.63 16.53
C ASP A 108 -30.14 3.18 17.76
N ASP A 109 -28.88 3.57 17.60
CA ASP A 109 -28.08 4.19 18.66
C ASP A 109 -27.93 3.37 19.97
N VAL A 110 -28.11 2.05 19.91
CA VAL A 110 -27.91 1.19 21.09
C VAL A 110 -26.84 0.12 20.92
N LEU A 111 -26.32 -0.07 19.71
CA LEU A 111 -25.35 -1.11 19.40
C LEU A 111 -24.01 -0.90 20.12
N LYS A 112 -23.52 -1.91 20.85
CA LYS A 112 -22.26 -1.82 21.62
C LYS A 112 -21.28 -2.95 21.36
N SER A 113 -21.74 -4.12 20.91
CA SER A 113 -20.85 -5.21 20.52
C SER A 113 -21.46 -6.06 19.41
N TYR A 114 -20.62 -6.86 18.77
CA TYR A 114 -21.04 -7.81 17.73
C TYR A 114 -20.24 -9.11 17.79
N GLU A 115 -20.82 -10.18 17.26
CA GLU A 115 -20.16 -11.46 17.03
C GLU A 115 -20.54 -11.99 15.66
N CYS A 116 -19.56 -12.35 14.84
CA CYS A 116 -19.81 -12.82 13.48
C CYS A 116 -19.27 -14.24 13.27
N ASP A 117 -20.09 -15.11 12.72
CA ASP A 117 -19.72 -16.50 12.43
C ASP A 117 -20.28 -16.99 11.09
N TYR A 118 -19.90 -18.21 10.72
CA TYR A 118 -20.39 -18.90 9.54
C TYR A 118 -21.69 -19.64 9.86
N LEU A 119 -22.62 -19.65 8.90
CA LEU A 119 -23.88 -20.41 9.01
C LEU A 119 -23.64 -21.92 9.16
N SER A 120 -22.53 -22.44 8.60
CA SER A 120 -22.14 -23.84 8.79
C SER A 120 -20.63 -24.08 8.62
N ASN A 121 -20.14 -25.15 9.23
CA ASN A 121 -18.78 -25.67 9.01
C ASN A 121 -18.50 -26.03 7.53
N THR A 122 -19.54 -26.37 6.76
CA THR A 122 -19.41 -26.67 5.33
C THR A 122 -19.09 -25.41 4.55
N ASP A 123 -19.67 -24.28 4.95
CA ASP A 123 -19.48 -23.02 4.23
C ASP A 123 -18.13 -22.37 4.54
N MET A 124 -17.65 -22.54 5.78
CA MET A 124 -16.24 -22.27 6.12
C MET A 124 -15.26 -22.99 5.17
N THR A 125 -15.58 -24.23 4.78
CA THR A 125 -14.72 -25.06 3.90
C THR A 125 -14.84 -24.66 2.43
N LYS A 126 -16.03 -24.26 1.96
CA LYS A 126 -16.22 -23.78 0.58
C LYS A 126 -15.41 -22.51 0.31
N ARG A 127 -15.29 -21.63 1.29
CA ARG A 127 -14.69 -20.31 1.12
C ARG A 127 -13.17 -20.30 1.21
N ALA A 128 -12.59 -21.09 2.12
CA ALA A 128 -11.13 -21.30 2.21
C ALA A 128 -10.50 -21.80 0.88
N ASN A 129 -11.31 -22.32 -0.04
CA ASN A 129 -10.90 -22.83 -1.33
C ASN A 129 -11.14 -21.87 -2.51
N ARG A 130 -11.83 -20.74 -2.32
CA ARG A 130 -12.36 -19.95 -3.46
C ARG A 130 -11.80 -18.55 -3.59
N ASP A 131 -11.61 -17.80 -2.51
CA ASP A 131 -11.39 -16.35 -2.60
C ASP A 131 -10.18 -15.91 -1.77
N GLY A 132 -9.29 -15.11 -2.37
CA GLY A 132 -8.22 -14.40 -1.65
C GLY A 132 -8.79 -13.34 -0.69
N PRO A 133 -7.94 -12.55 0.00
CA PRO A 133 -8.41 -11.49 0.89
C PRO A 133 -9.34 -10.53 0.14
N TRP A 134 -10.52 -10.27 0.74
CA TRP A 134 -11.53 -9.38 0.19
C TRP A 134 -11.04 -7.93 0.18
N ILE A 135 -11.21 -7.25 -0.95
CA ILE A 135 -11.09 -5.80 -1.09
C ILE A 135 -12.52 -5.25 -1.01
N PRO A 136 -12.81 -4.25 -0.16
CA PRO A 136 -14.15 -3.67 -0.08
C PRO A 136 -14.67 -3.24 -1.46
N PRO A 137 -15.94 -3.53 -1.81
CA PRO A 137 -16.50 -3.07 -3.07
C PRO A 137 -16.45 -1.54 -3.08
N LYS A 138 -15.75 -0.98 -4.06
CA LYS A 138 -15.92 0.43 -4.42
C LYS A 138 -17.40 0.64 -4.72
N HIS A 139 -18.02 1.56 -3.98
CA HIS A 139 -19.42 1.99 -4.06
C HIS A 139 -20.13 1.55 -5.35
N GLY A 140 -20.95 0.50 -5.24
CA GLY A 140 -21.83 0.03 -6.31
C GLY A 140 -23.22 0.63 -6.18
N PHE A 141 -23.55 1.51 -7.12
CA PHE A 141 -24.88 1.89 -7.63
C PHE A 141 -26.10 1.66 -6.70
N HIS A 142 -26.35 2.61 -5.80
CA HIS A 142 -27.69 3.16 -5.52
C HIS A 142 -27.48 4.54 -4.89
N ASP A 143 -27.72 5.61 -5.66
CA ASP A 143 -27.59 7.00 -5.20
C ASP A 143 -28.70 7.37 -4.18
N PRO A 144 -28.37 7.94 -3.00
CA PRO A 144 -29.14 9.00 -2.38
C PRO A 144 -28.65 10.38 -2.89
N PRO A 145 -29.44 11.46 -2.73
CA PRO A 145 -29.33 12.66 -3.54
C PRO A 145 -28.03 13.46 -3.27
N ALA A 146 -27.21 13.52 -4.32
CA ALA A 146 -26.18 14.51 -4.64
C ALA A 146 -25.88 15.61 -3.58
N THR A 147 -24.94 15.30 -2.70
CA THR A 147 -23.86 16.24 -2.33
C THR A 147 -22.51 15.56 -2.51
N GLN A 148 -22.14 15.31 -3.78
CA GLN A 148 -20.79 14.88 -4.14
C GLN A 148 -19.80 16.03 -3.88
N SER A 149 -19.04 15.95 -2.79
CA SER A 149 -17.67 16.45 -2.81
C SER A 149 -16.78 15.37 -3.42
N LYS A 150 -16.04 15.72 -4.48
CA LYS A 150 -14.99 14.88 -5.07
C LYS A 150 -13.97 14.52 -3.99
N ARG A 151 -13.88 13.26 -3.55
CA ARG A 151 -12.65 12.77 -2.89
C ARG A 151 -11.61 12.50 -3.97
N THR A 152 -10.84 13.54 -4.29
CA THR A 152 -9.60 13.49 -5.10
C THR A 152 -8.37 13.80 -4.25
N GLU A 153 -8.49 13.73 -2.92
CA GLU A 153 -7.37 14.08 -2.04
C GLU A 153 -6.48 12.85 -1.80
N PRO A 154 -5.14 12.97 -1.97
CA PRO A 154 -4.21 11.87 -1.75
C PRO A 154 -4.23 11.44 -0.28
N ASN A 155 -4.03 10.15 0.01
CA ASN A 155 -3.93 9.67 1.39
C ASN A 155 -2.71 10.30 2.10
N ALA A 156 -2.80 10.55 3.40
CA ALA A 156 -1.68 11.03 4.21
C ALA A 156 -0.76 9.88 4.68
N ALA A 157 -1.35 8.72 4.97
CA ALA A 157 -0.62 7.52 5.35
C ALA A 157 -1.40 6.24 5.02
N ILE A 158 -0.71 5.10 5.03
CA ILE A 158 -1.27 3.75 4.90
C ILE A 158 -0.70 2.91 6.05
N PHE A 159 -1.56 2.33 6.87
CA PHE A 159 -1.15 1.45 7.98
C PHE A 159 -1.29 0.00 7.61
N HIS A 160 -0.42 -0.84 8.16
CA HIS A 160 -0.37 -2.26 7.90
C HIS A 160 -0.43 -3.05 9.21
N SER A 161 -1.30 -4.06 9.26
CA SER A 161 -1.48 -4.91 10.44
C SER A 161 -0.32 -5.87 10.68
N GLU A 162 0.56 -6.06 9.69
CA GLU A 162 1.76 -6.89 9.75
C GLU A 162 3.01 -6.09 9.40
N SER A 163 4.18 -6.60 9.77
CA SER A 163 5.48 -6.00 9.42
C SER A 163 5.72 -5.99 7.91
N HIS A 164 6.69 -5.19 7.45
CA HIS A 164 7.12 -5.16 6.05
C HIS A 164 6.01 -4.77 5.03
N LEU A 165 5.08 -3.89 5.44
CA LEU A 165 4.00 -3.37 4.60
C LEU A 165 3.06 -4.48 4.07
N SER A 166 2.73 -5.44 4.93
CA SER A 166 1.88 -6.58 4.59
C SER A 166 0.66 -6.67 5.52
N GLY A 167 -0.22 -7.64 5.29
CA GLY A 167 -1.47 -7.79 6.03
C GLY A 167 -2.57 -6.83 5.57
N TYR A 168 -3.51 -6.55 6.47
CA TYR A 168 -4.61 -5.62 6.21
C TYR A 168 -4.09 -4.20 6.14
N THR A 169 -4.78 -3.34 5.38
CA THR A 169 -4.42 -1.93 5.21
C THR A 169 -5.50 -0.98 5.69
N LEU A 170 -5.11 0.09 6.39
CA LEU A 170 -5.95 1.25 6.67
C LEU A 170 -5.41 2.47 5.95
N GLU A 171 -6.18 3.02 5.02
CA GLU A 171 -5.85 4.28 4.36
C GLU A 171 -6.27 5.45 5.23
N VAL A 172 -5.32 6.34 5.53
CA VAL A 172 -5.55 7.57 6.28
C VAL A 172 -5.74 8.71 5.27
N PRO A 173 -6.94 9.29 5.15
CA PRO A 173 -7.19 10.36 4.20
C PRO A 173 -6.44 11.65 4.58
N TYR A 174 -6.18 12.50 3.58
CA TYR A 174 -5.87 13.90 3.83
C TYR A 174 -7.07 14.59 4.47
N GLY A 175 -6.86 15.31 5.59
CA GLY A 175 -7.87 16.15 6.24
C GLY A 175 -8.38 15.59 7.57
N GLN A 176 -8.59 16.36 8.64
CA GLN A 176 -8.42 17.79 8.89
C GLN A 176 -7.13 18.09 9.65
N PRO A 177 -6.57 19.31 9.52
CA PRO A 177 -5.34 19.68 10.20
C PRO A 177 -5.51 19.62 11.72
N SER A 178 -4.54 18.97 12.38
CA SER A 178 -4.19 19.11 13.80
C SER A 178 -5.06 18.45 14.88
N SER A 179 -6.16 17.77 14.58
CA SER A 179 -6.88 17.01 15.61
C SER A 179 -6.32 15.59 15.76
N CYS A 180 -6.17 15.14 17.00
CA CYS A 180 -5.85 13.74 17.29
C CYS A 180 -6.93 12.81 16.73
N VAL A 181 -6.54 11.76 16.01
CA VAL A 181 -7.45 10.73 15.51
C VAL A 181 -7.18 9.43 16.25
N PRO A 182 -8.10 8.96 17.11
CA PRO A 182 -7.99 7.63 17.69
C PRO A 182 -8.18 6.55 16.63
N LEU A 183 -7.47 5.44 16.78
CA LEU A 183 -7.71 4.24 15.98
C LEU A 183 -8.98 3.54 16.49
N SER A 184 -9.72 2.91 15.57
CA SER A 184 -10.79 1.99 15.95
C SER A 184 -10.22 0.79 16.72
N SER A 185 -11.07 0.07 17.45
CA SER A 185 -10.68 -1.04 18.34
C SER A 185 -9.92 -2.15 17.62
N ILE A 186 -10.19 -2.33 16.32
CA ILE A 186 -9.53 -3.33 15.46
C ILE A 186 -8.10 -2.91 15.12
N TRP A 187 -7.86 -1.61 14.97
CA TRP A 187 -6.56 -1.04 14.61
C TRP A 187 -5.74 -0.63 15.84
N ASP A 188 -6.39 -0.39 16.97
CA ASP A 188 -5.74 -0.18 18.26
C ASP A 188 -4.79 -1.34 18.53
N LYS A 189 -3.49 -1.02 18.68
CA LYS A 189 -2.45 -2.02 18.95
C LYS A 189 -2.35 -3.13 17.89
N ALA A 190 -2.77 -2.87 16.67
CA ALA A 190 -2.64 -3.82 15.56
C ALA A 190 -1.59 -3.42 14.53
N ILE A 191 -1.19 -2.15 14.47
CA ILE A 191 -0.26 -1.64 13.46
C ILE A 191 1.17 -2.15 13.75
N GLN A 192 1.80 -2.74 12.73
CA GLN A 192 3.17 -3.27 12.78
C GLN A 192 4.09 -2.66 11.72
N SER A 193 3.52 -2.05 10.67
CA SER A 193 4.27 -1.21 9.73
C SER A 193 3.37 -0.13 9.15
N LEU A 194 3.97 0.91 8.57
CA LEU A 194 3.22 2.02 7.97
C LEU A 194 4.01 2.70 6.86
N GLU A 195 3.28 3.37 5.97
CA GLU A 195 3.78 4.22 4.90
C GLU A 195 3.16 5.62 5.09
N VAL A 196 3.99 6.67 5.15
CA VAL A 196 3.55 8.07 5.15
C VAL A 196 3.81 8.65 3.77
N ILE A 197 2.76 9.13 3.13
CA ILE A 197 2.81 9.60 1.75
C ILE A 197 3.57 10.93 1.68
N GLU A 198 4.30 11.14 0.58
CA GLU A 198 5.05 12.38 0.34
C GLU A 198 4.17 13.62 0.51
N GLY A 199 4.72 14.65 1.16
CA GLY A 199 3.98 15.86 1.52
C GLY A 199 3.19 15.76 2.83
N SER A 200 3.21 14.61 3.52
CA SER A 200 2.55 14.42 4.82
C SER A 200 3.57 14.17 5.94
N GLU A 201 3.31 14.72 7.12
CA GLU A 201 4.03 14.41 8.35
C GLU A 201 3.03 13.88 9.37
N CYS A 202 3.29 12.67 9.88
CA CYS A 202 2.39 11.97 10.79
C CYS A 202 3.09 11.63 12.10
N SER A 203 2.46 11.99 13.21
CA SER A 203 2.85 11.58 14.56
C SER A 203 1.95 10.46 15.05
N PHE A 204 2.54 9.42 15.65
CA PHE A 204 1.87 8.22 16.12
C PHE A 204 2.07 8.07 17.62
N TYR A 205 1.01 7.70 18.35
CA TYR A 205 0.99 7.71 19.81
C TYR A 205 0.53 6.36 20.36
N GLN A 206 1.10 5.96 21.49
CA GLN A 206 0.67 4.75 22.21
C GLN A 206 -0.64 4.90 22.99
N SER A 207 -1.17 6.12 23.09
CA SER A 207 -2.39 6.41 23.85
C SER A 207 -3.46 6.98 22.94
N TYR A 208 -4.72 6.64 23.21
CA TYR A 208 -5.90 6.99 22.40
C TYR A 208 -6.09 8.50 22.13
N ASN A 209 -5.62 9.38 23.01
CA ASN A 209 -5.83 10.83 22.93
C ASN A 209 -4.59 11.61 22.45
N CYS A 210 -3.69 10.97 21.69
CA CYS A 210 -2.42 11.55 21.21
C CYS A 210 -1.56 12.09 22.35
N THR A 211 -1.46 11.30 23.41
CA THR A 211 -0.63 11.58 24.58
C THR A 211 0.35 10.42 24.83
N GLY A 212 1.29 10.62 25.75
CA GLY A 212 2.29 9.60 26.08
C GLY A 212 3.42 9.53 25.05
N SER A 213 4.04 8.35 24.94
CA SER A 213 5.13 8.12 24.00
C SER A 213 4.64 8.26 22.56
N SER A 214 5.41 8.99 21.74
CA SER A 214 5.14 9.15 20.33
C SER A 214 6.41 9.07 19.48
N PHE A 215 6.23 8.84 18.19
CA PHE A 215 7.24 9.09 17.17
C PHE A 215 6.59 9.78 15.97
N THR A 216 7.41 10.50 15.20
CA THR A 216 6.95 11.24 14.02
C THR A 216 7.67 10.70 12.80
N VAL A 217 6.91 10.46 11.74
CA VAL A 217 7.42 10.11 10.42
C VAL A 217 7.13 11.28 9.50
N ALA A 218 8.19 11.84 8.95
CA ALA A 218 8.15 12.92 7.98
C ALA A 218 8.85 12.47 6.70
N PRO A 219 8.54 13.08 5.54
CA PRO A 219 9.27 12.83 4.31
C PRO A 219 10.75 13.25 4.49
N PRO A 220 11.71 12.61 3.79
CA PRO A 220 11.51 11.62 2.72
C PRO A 220 11.44 10.16 3.23
N ALA A 221 11.50 9.92 4.54
CA ALA A 221 11.39 8.59 5.14
C ALA A 221 9.91 8.13 5.17
N GLY A 222 9.27 8.08 4.00
CA GLY A 222 7.85 7.77 3.86
C GLY A 222 7.48 6.31 4.08
N VAL A 223 8.42 5.45 4.46
CA VAL A 223 8.17 4.01 4.61
C VAL A 223 8.82 3.48 5.87
N SER A 224 8.01 3.07 6.85
CA SER A 224 8.47 2.36 8.05
C SER A 224 8.04 0.90 7.96
N LYS A 225 8.88 0.07 7.34
CA LYS A 225 8.70 -1.40 7.30
C LYS A 225 8.75 -2.05 8.69
N SER A 226 9.40 -1.39 9.64
CA SER A 226 9.46 -1.76 11.06
C SER A 226 9.31 -0.51 11.92
N LEU A 227 8.34 -0.52 12.83
CA LEU A 227 8.10 0.57 13.76
C LEU A 227 9.25 0.69 14.79
N PRO A 228 9.50 1.89 15.35
CA PRO A 228 10.45 2.04 16.45
C PRO A 228 10.18 1.08 17.61
N ASN A 229 11.25 0.68 18.33
CA ASN A 229 11.12 -0.24 19.46
C ASN A 229 10.03 0.21 20.45
N GLY A 230 9.07 -0.68 20.71
CA GLY A 230 7.93 -0.42 21.60
C GLY A 230 6.69 0.13 20.91
N PHE A 231 6.72 0.44 19.60
CA PHE A 231 5.54 0.87 18.84
C PHE A 231 4.86 -0.26 18.05
N ASP A 232 5.54 -1.39 17.87
CA ASP A 232 4.93 -2.60 17.31
C ASP A 232 3.71 -3.01 18.13
N LYS A 233 2.54 -3.05 17.49
CA LYS A 233 1.26 -3.35 18.15
C LYS A 233 0.97 -2.48 19.38
N ALA A 234 1.41 -1.22 19.34
CA ALA A 234 1.21 -0.30 20.46
C ALA A 234 0.60 1.04 20.04
N ILE A 235 0.45 1.32 18.75
CA ILE A 235 -0.16 2.58 18.28
C ILE A 235 -1.67 2.53 18.55
N SER A 236 -2.18 3.59 19.18
CA SER A 236 -3.61 3.76 19.53
C SER A 236 -4.23 5.01 18.91
N SER A 237 -3.41 5.97 18.49
CA SER A 237 -3.89 7.17 17.80
C SER A 237 -2.80 7.78 16.94
N TYR A 238 -3.20 8.65 16.03
CA TYR A 238 -2.28 9.34 15.12
C TYR A 238 -2.73 10.78 14.88
N GLN A 239 -1.81 11.59 14.38
CA GLN A 239 -2.06 12.97 13.96
C GLN A 239 -1.23 13.23 12.71
N CYS A 240 -1.89 13.43 11.57
CA CYS A 240 -1.23 13.78 10.33
C CYS A 240 -1.48 15.25 9.98
N HIS A 241 -0.48 15.89 9.42
CA HIS A 241 -0.58 17.23 8.86
C HIS A 241 0.22 17.33 7.57
N PRO A 242 -0.07 18.33 6.71
CA PRO A 242 0.84 18.66 5.63
C PRO A 242 2.25 18.86 6.19
N ALA A 243 3.25 18.25 5.57
CA ALA A 243 4.64 18.48 5.92
C ALA A 243 4.89 20.00 5.86
N SER A 244 5.37 20.56 6.95
CA SER A 244 5.68 21.99 7.00
C SER A 244 6.78 22.31 5.99
N ASN A 245 6.81 23.54 5.47
CA ASN A 245 7.94 23.96 4.63
C ASN A 245 9.29 23.74 5.33
N GLN A 246 9.36 23.74 6.66
CA GLN A 246 10.57 23.41 7.41
C GLN A 246 10.88 21.90 7.46
N SER A 247 9.87 21.02 7.51
CA SER A 247 10.10 19.57 7.42
C SER A 247 10.37 19.12 5.98
N MET A 248 9.87 19.86 4.99
CA MET A 248 10.30 19.71 3.58
C MET A 248 11.66 20.38 3.29
N GLU A 249 12.01 21.49 3.95
CA GLU A 249 13.34 22.15 3.84
C GLU A 249 14.42 21.44 4.65
N LYS A 250 14.06 20.57 5.61
CA LYS A 250 15.06 19.80 6.38
C LYS A 250 15.56 18.62 5.55
N ARG A 251 16.39 19.00 4.57
CA ARG A 251 17.46 18.25 3.92
C ARG A 251 17.04 17.09 3.02
N GLU A 252 16.40 17.37 1.90
CA GLU A 252 16.78 16.69 0.64
C GLU A 252 17.81 17.53 -0.17
N ASP A 253 17.95 18.83 0.09
CA ASP A 253 18.83 19.71 -0.71
C ASP A 253 20.31 19.73 -0.30
N ASP A 254 20.64 19.13 0.84
CA ASP A 254 22.02 19.08 1.32
C ASP A 254 22.67 17.72 0.97
N ASP A 255 22.04 16.59 1.23
CA ASP A 255 22.76 15.32 1.07
C ASP A 255 22.96 14.96 -0.41
N ALA A 256 24.18 14.56 -0.79
CA ALA A 256 24.46 14.11 -2.15
C ALA A 256 23.93 12.69 -2.41
N VAL A 257 23.86 11.88 -1.35
CA VAL A 257 23.53 10.46 -1.43
C VAL A 257 22.97 9.96 -0.10
N TYR A 258 22.04 9.01 -0.18
CA TYR A 258 21.52 8.23 0.93
C TYR A 258 21.90 6.76 0.81
N PHE A 259 22.24 6.14 1.94
CA PHE A 259 22.49 4.71 2.11
C PHE A 259 21.35 4.09 2.90
N TYR A 260 21.03 2.84 2.60
CA TYR A 260 19.95 2.09 3.25
C TYR A 260 20.45 0.70 3.67
N LYS A 261 20.12 0.28 4.90
CA LYS A 261 20.52 -1.04 5.43
C LYS A 261 19.78 -2.21 4.77
N GLU A 262 18.69 -1.93 4.06
CA GLU A 262 17.91 -2.92 3.33
C GLU A 262 17.90 -2.63 1.83
N GLN A 263 17.44 -3.63 1.06
CA GLN A 263 17.19 -3.46 -0.37
C GLN A 263 15.91 -2.64 -0.58
N ASP A 264 15.69 -2.20 -1.80
CA ASP A 264 14.59 -1.38 -2.28
C ASP A 264 14.47 -0.01 -1.62
N LEU A 265 15.61 0.61 -1.27
CA LEU A 265 15.69 1.94 -0.64
C LEU A 265 14.92 2.00 0.69
N CYS A 266 15.05 0.93 1.49
CA CYS A 266 14.27 0.74 2.70
C CYS A 266 15.12 0.54 3.96
N GLY A 267 14.44 0.59 5.10
CA GLY A 267 15.05 0.41 6.42
C GLY A 267 15.70 1.69 6.93
N GLU A 268 16.55 1.55 7.94
CA GLU A 268 17.35 2.66 8.46
C GLU A 268 18.23 3.23 7.33
N SER A 269 18.35 4.55 7.30
CA SER A 269 19.07 5.28 6.26
C SER A 269 19.96 6.38 6.82
N GLU A 270 21.03 6.71 6.11
CA GLU A 270 21.94 7.82 6.43
C GLU A 270 22.30 8.59 5.15
N GLY A 271 22.27 9.92 5.24
CA GLY A 271 22.65 10.83 4.16
C GLY A 271 24.06 11.40 4.34
N ILE A 272 24.74 11.70 3.23
CA ILE A 272 26.05 12.39 3.24
C ILE A 272 25.93 13.80 2.69
N ALA A 273 26.20 14.78 3.56
CA ALA A 273 26.00 16.21 3.36
C ALA A 273 27.04 16.91 2.45
N PRO A 274 26.79 18.20 2.07
CA PRO A 274 27.51 18.92 1.05
C PRO A 274 29.03 19.10 1.21
N GLY A 275 29.50 18.93 2.43
CA GLY A 275 30.75 19.52 2.87
C GLY A 275 32.00 18.74 2.46
N HIS A 276 31.86 17.49 1.99
CA HIS A 276 32.94 16.49 2.03
C HIS A 276 33.48 16.05 0.64
N PHE A 277 33.14 16.77 -0.43
CA PHE A 277 32.99 16.19 -1.79
C PHE A 277 34.17 16.13 -2.75
N SER A 278 35.33 16.67 -2.40
CA SER A 278 36.52 16.44 -3.22
C SER A 278 37.30 15.21 -2.76
N LEU A 279 37.00 14.70 -1.57
CA LEU A 279 37.74 13.64 -0.89
C LEU A 279 36.91 12.36 -0.84
N CYS A 280 37.62 11.25 -0.66
CA CYS A 280 37.00 9.98 -0.39
C CYS A 280 36.34 10.01 0.99
N TYR A 281 35.06 9.63 1.07
CA TYR A 281 34.32 9.56 2.31
C TYR A 281 34.31 8.13 2.84
N ASP A 282 34.89 7.91 4.01
CA ASP A 282 34.96 6.59 4.65
C ASP A 282 33.69 6.31 5.46
N LEU A 283 32.92 5.30 5.05
CA LEU A 283 31.64 4.95 5.70
C LEU A 283 31.82 4.39 7.12
N GLN A 284 33.04 4.03 7.52
CA GLN A 284 33.33 3.60 8.88
C GLN A 284 33.44 4.78 9.87
N TYR A 285 34.07 5.87 9.45
CA TYR A 285 34.56 6.90 10.38
C TYR A 285 33.95 8.28 10.15
N ASP A 286 33.54 8.60 8.92
CA ASP A 286 33.16 9.98 8.59
C ASP A 286 31.66 10.26 8.77
N VAL A 287 30.86 9.24 9.13
CA VAL A 287 29.39 9.35 9.21
C VAL A 287 28.94 10.27 10.35
N ILE A 288 28.18 11.30 10.00
CA ILE A 288 27.75 12.38 10.91
C ILE A 288 26.78 11.86 12.00
N GLY A 289 26.02 10.80 11.71
CA GLY A 289 25.11 10.13 12.66
C GLY A 289 25.78 9.22 13.70
N GLY A 290 27.10 8.97 13.63
CA GLY A 290 27.82 8.13 14.60
C GLY A 290 27.57 6.62 14.48
N GLY A 291 26.88 6.17 13.43
CA GLY A 291 26.78 4.76 13.07
C GLY A 291 27.93 4.32 12.16
N ASP A 292 28.44 3.10 12.36
CA ASP A 292 29.35 2.45 11.41
C ASP A 292 28.52 1.93 10.22
N TRP A 293 28.71 2.54 9.05
CA TRP A 293 28.02 2.16 7.81
C TRP A 293 28.89 1.32 6.86
N ASP A 294 30.10 0.98 7.28
CA ASP A 294 31.01 0.12 6.53
C ASP A 294 30.42 -1.28 6.35
N ASN A 295 30.35 -1.75 5.10
CA ASN A 295 29.80 -3.06 4.76
C ASN A 295 28.33 -3.27 5.19
N VAL A 296 27.58 -2.18 5.41
CA VAL A 296 26.18 -2.25 5.85
C VAL A 296 25.18 -2.05 4.71
N ALA A 297 25.46 -1.09 3.82
CA ALA A 297 24.49 -0.65 2.83
C ALA A 297 24.12 -1.76 1.83
N ARG A 298 22.83 -1.81 1.49
CA ARG A 298 22.24 -2.79 0.55
C ARG A 298 21.50 -2.13 -0.61
N SER A 299 21.18 -0.84 -0.48
CA SER A 299 20.68 0.01 -1.55
C SER A 299 21.10 1.47 -1.31
N VAL A 300 21.14 2.27 -2.38
CA VAL A 300 21.60 3.67 -2.35
C VAL A 300 20.79 4.57 -3.28
N ARG A 301 20.64 5.85 -2.93
CA ARG A 301 19.97 6.88 -3.77
C ARG A 301 20.86 8.11 -3.88
N VAL A 302 21.22 8.52 -5.09
CA VAL A 302 21.94 9.76 -5.39
C VAL A 302 20.94 10.86 -5.73
N ILE A 303 21.07 12.01 -5.07
CA ILE A 303 20.16 13.14 -5.23
C ILE A 303 20.39 13.85 -6.57
N GLU A 304 19.36 14.53 -7.08
CA GLU A 304 19.42 15.23 -8.36
C GLU A 304 20.54 16.28 -8.36
N GLY A 305 21.27 16.36 -9.48
CA GLY A 305 22.43 17.25 -9.63
C GLY A 305 23.72 16.70 -9.00
N TRP A 306 23.67 15.53 -8.37
CA TRP A 306 24.84 14.82 -7.86
C TRP A 306 25.22 13.62 -8.72
N LYS A 307 26.53 13.36 -8.68
CA LYS A 307 27.19 12.20 -9.26
C LYS A 307 28.06 11.58 -8.19
N CYS A 308 27.87 10.29 -7.92
CA CYS A 308 28.62 9.57 -6.89
C CYS A 308 29.25 8.30 -7.44
N THR A 309 30.47 8.02 -7.02
CA THR A 309 31.17 6.74 -7.21
C THR A 309 31.31 6.04 -5.87
N PHE A 310 30.90 4.79 -5.82
CA PHE A 310 30.90 3.94 -4.63
C PHE A 310 31.99 2.88 -4.76
N TYR A 311 32.65 2.55 -3.65
CA TYR A 311 33.82 1.68 -3.63
C TYR A 311 33.71 0.60 -2.55
N ASP A 312 34.33 -0.55 -2.80
CA ASP A 312 34.43 -1.68 -1.86
C ASP A 312 35.61 -1.58 -0.87
N ASP A 313 36.41 -0.52 -1.00
CA ASP A 313 37.54 -0.21 -0.12
C ASP A 313 37.34 1.18 0.51
N GLN A 314 37.89 1.40 1.70
CA GLN A 314 37.70 2.63 2.49
C GLN A 314 38.39 3.87 1.90
N ARG A 315 39.31 3.69 0.94
CA ARG A 315 40.14 4.79 0.38
C ARG A 315 39.74 5.20 -1.02
N CYS A 316 38.52 4.86 -1.44
CA CYS A 316 38.01 5.07 -2.79
C CYS A 316 38.95 4.49 -3.84
N THR A 317 39.44 3.28 -3.55
CA THR A 317 40.19 2.44 -4.48
C THR A 317 39.43 1.15 -4.72
N GLY A 318 39.97 0.24 -5.54
CA GLY A 318 39.34 -1.07 -5.76
C GLY A 318 38.16 -1.07 -6.74
N LEU A 319 37.21 -1.99 -6.51
CA LEU A 319 36.02 -2.13 -7.34
C LEU A 319 35.09 -0.95 -7.08
N ASN A 320 34.46 -0.46 -8.14
CA ASN A 320 33.55 0.67 -8.02
C ASN A 320 32.42 0.62 -9.04
N PHE A 321 31.37 1.37 -8.74
CA PHE A 321 30.31 1.72 -9.67
C PHE A 321 29.88 3.17 -9.45
N GLU A 322 29.20 3.73 -10.45
CA GLU A 322 28.83 5.14 -10.49
C GLU A 322 27.31 5.29 -10.66
N LEU A 323 26.73 6.28 -9.98
CA LEU A 323 25.34 6.72 -10.16
C LEU A 323 25.30 8.23 -10.36
N VAL A 324 24.41 8.67 -11.26
CA VAL A 324 24.17 10.09 -11.56
C VAL A 324 22.68 10.36 -11.38
N SER A 325 22.32 11.15 -10.36
CA SER A 325 20.91 11.53 -10.09
C SER A 325 19.93 10.35 -10.17
N SER A 326 20.32 9.21 -9.62
CA SER A 326 19.65 7.91 -9.78
C SER A 326 19.78 7.07 -8.52
N ALA A 327 19.07 5.96 -8.47
CA ALA A 327 19.06 5.04 -7.34
C ALA A 327 19.40 3.61 -7.78
N ALA A 328 20.06 2.88 -6.90
CA ALA A 328 20.21 1.43 -6.99
C ALA A 328 19.39 0.80 -5.87
N SER A 329 18.16 0.40 -6.20
CA SER A 329 17.25 -0.30 -5.28
C SER A 329 17.82 -1.63 -4.80
N THR A 330 18.64 -2.31 -5.60
CA THR A 330 19.41 -3.48 -5.15
C THR A 330 20.85 -3.33 -5.64
N LEU A 331 21.81 -3.47 -4.72
CA LEU A 331 23.23 -3.49 -5.09
C LEU A 331 23.60 -4.83 -5.75
N ASP A 332 24.50 -4.79 -6.73
CA ASP A 332 25.15 -5.98 -7.28
C ASP A 332 25.80 -6.78 -6.14
N ALA A 333 25.80 -8.11 -6.24
CA ALA A 333 26.28 -8.99 -5.18
C ALA A 333 27.74 -8.72 -4.73
N ARG A 334 28.54 -8.05 -5.56
CA ARG A 334 29.90 -7.60 -5.21
C ARG A 334 29.93 -6.38 -4.28
N PHE A 335 28.84 -5.62 -4.20
CA PHE A 335 28.71 -4.39 -3.43
C PHE A 335 27.65 -4.48 -2.31
N ASP A 336 26.69 -5.41 -2.39
CA ASP A 336 25.73 -5.66 -1.29
C ASP A 336 26.47 -6.03 -0.01
N ARG A 337 26.37 -5.17 1.03
CA ARG A 337 27.13 -5.30 2.28
C ARG A 337 28.65 -5.32 2.09
N ALA A 338 29.14 -4.65 1.06
CA ALA A 338 30.57 -4.52 0.79
C ALA A 338 31.00 -3.08 0.51
N LEU A 339 30.07 -2.10 0.58
CA LEU A 339 30.42 -0.69 0.39
C LEU A 339 31.15 -0.13 1.60
N SER A 340 32.29 0.48 1.34
CA SER A 340 33.18 1.03 2.38
C SER A 340 33.50 2.50 2.20
N SER A 341 33.41 3.03 0.97
CA SER A 341 33.56 4.47 0.76
C SER A 341 32.77 4.98 -0.43
N VAL A 342 32.61 6.30 -0.47
CA VAL A 342 31.93 6.99 -1.56
C VAL A 342 32.63 8.31 -1.87
N ARG A 343 32.53 8.72 -3.14
CA ARG A 343 32.95 10.04 -3.59
C ARG A 343 31.83 10.66 -4.42
N CYS A 344 31.30 11.79 -3.98
CA CYS A 344 30.24 12.52 -4.68
C CYS A 344 30.73 13.88 -5.14
N TRP A 345 30.31 14.32 -6.32
CA TRP A 345 30.58 15.66 -6.84
C TRP A 345 29.44 16.13 -7.73
N ARG A 346 29.39 17.44 -7.99
CA ARG A 346 28.50 18.02 -9.01
C ARG A 346 29.20 18.01 -10.35
N GLU A 347 28.47 17.70 -11.41
CA GLU A 347 29.02 17.90 -12.76
C GLU A 347 29.25 19.41 -12.99
N GLU A 348 30.44 19.77 -13.47
CA GLU A 348 30.76 21.16 -13.77
C GLU A 348 29.77 21.70 -14.80
N GLY A 349 29.00 22.72 -14.42
CA GLY A 349 27.95 23.31 -15.25
C GLY A 349 26.52 22.90 -14.86
N ALA A 350 26.35 21.92 -13.98
CA ALA A 350 25.10 21.71 -13.26
C ALA A 350 24.97 22.79 -12.18
N SER A 351 24.44 23.96 -12.56
CA SER A 351 23.87 24.86 -11.55
C SER A 351 22.90 24.03 -10.72
N PRO A 352 22.86 24.15 -9.37
CA PRO A 352 21.70 23.65 -8.64
C PRO A 352 20.50 24.16 -9.41
N ALA A 353 19.58 23.25 -9.77
CA ALA A 353 18.29 23.70 -10.24
C ALA A 353 17.85 24.68 -9.17
N GLU A 354 17.89 25.99 -9.45
CA GLU A 354 17.24 26.97 -8.59
C GLU A 354 15.88 26.35 -8.37
N SER A 355 15.52 26.09 -7.11
CA SER A 355 14.17 25.71 -6.73
C SER A 355 13.27 26.73 -7.40
N LYS A 356 12.78 26.36 -8.59
CA LYS A 356 11.96 27.23 -9.40
C LYS A 356 10.67 27.22 -8.62
N ARG A 357 10.51 28.22 -7.77
CA ARG A 357 9.18 28.72 -7.41
C ARG A 357 8.39 28.68 -8.69
N MET A 358 7.39 27.80 -8.70
CA MET A 358 6.55 27.51 -9.84
C MET A 358 5.82 28.80 -10.21
N ILE A 359 6.45 29.61 -11.06
CA ILE A 359 5.76 30.62 -11.84
C ILE A 359 4.95 29.79 -12.84
N PRO A 360 3.62 29.94 -12.89
CA PRO A 360 2.79 29.22 -13.85
C PRO A 360 3.25 29.64 -15.24
N VAL A 361 4.00 28.78 -15.91
CA VAL A 361 4.24 28.86 -17.34
C VAL A 361 3.28 27.85 -17.93
N ASP A 362 2.28 28.35 -18.65
CA ASP A 362 1.43 27.58 -19.55
C ASP A 362 2.35 26.92 -20.60
N ASP A 363 2.83 25.71 -20.31
CA ASP A 363 3.54 24.87 -21.27
C ASP A 363 2.70 23.62 -21.51
N LEU A 364 2.00 23.64 -22.63
CA LEU A 364 1.23 22.53 -23.17
C LEU A 364 2.22 21.44 -23.63
N ASP A 365 1.91 20.19 -23.28
CA ASP A 365 2.41 18.94 -23.87
C ASP A 365 3.57 18.17 -23.21
N LEU A 366 4.09 18.57 -22.04
CA LEU A 366 4.93 17.68 -21.24
C LEU A 366 4.10 16.98 -20.16
N VAL A 367 3.80 15.69 -20.39
CA VAL A 367 3.23 14.80 -19.37
C VAL A 367 4.18 14.80 -18.16
N LYS A 368 3.75 15.41 -17.05
CA LYS A 368 4.48 15.42 -15.79
C LYS A 368 4.81 14.00 -15.37
N ARG A 369 5.93 13.83 -14.67
CA ARG A 369 6.24 12.58 -13.98
C ARG A 369 5.16 12.41 -12.91
N ASP A 370 4.48 11.28 -12.97
CA ASP A 370 3.40 10.88 -12.06
C ASP A 370 3.81 9.52 -11.48
N ASP A 371 3.30 9.17 -10.30
CA ASP A 371 3.58 7.91 -9.59
C ASP A 371 3.03 6.70 -10.35
N TYR A 372 2.14 6.94 -11.30
CA TYR A 372 1.56 5.94 -12.18
C TYR A 372 2.32 5.84 -13.48
N ALA A 373 2.43 4.63 -14.04
CA ALA A 373 3.01 4.40 -15.36
C ALA A 373 2.06 4.77 -16.49
N THR A 374 0.75 4.56 -16.30
CA THR A 374 -0.26 4.92 -17.30
C THR A 374 -1.62 5.21 -16.68
N HIS A 375 -2.37 6.10 -17.33
CA HIS A 375 -3.77 6.41 -17.08
C HIS A 375 -4.62 5.93 -18.26
N LEU A 376 -5.66 5.17 -17.98
CA LEU A 376 -6.61 4.62 -18.95
C LEU A 376 -7.96 5.33 -18.79
N PHE A 377 -8.60 5.72 -19.89
CA PHE A 377 -9.85 6.48 -19.83
C PHE A 377 -10.97 5.76 -20.60
N LYS A 378 -12.19 5.78 -20.06
CA LYS A 378 -13.37 5.17 -20.71
C LYS A 378 -13.95 5.99 -21.85
N GLN A 379 -13.50 7.23 -22.06
CA GLN A 379 -13.89 8.06 -23.20
C GLN A 379 -12.66 8.53 -23.99
N GLN A 380 -12.88 8.95 -25.23
CA GLN A 380 -11.83 9.54 -26.07
C GLN A 380 -11.43 10.92 -25.53
N GLY A 381 -10.22 11.36 -25.84
CA GLY A 381 -9.70 12.68 -25.45
C GLY A 381 -9.37 12.80 -23.96
N LEU A 382 -8.96 11.70 -23.31
CA LEU A 382 -8.62 11.65 -21.89
C LEU A 382 -9.77 12.11 -20.98
N ALA A 383 -11.00 11.70 -21.32
CA ALA A 383 -12.21 12.10 -20.63
C ALA A 383 -12.94 10.92 -19.95
N GLY A 384 -13.86 11.26 -19.05
CA GLY A 384 -14.66 10.30 -18.30
C GLY A 384 -13.89 9.61 -17.18
N ASP A 385 -14.41 8.47 -16.72
CA ASP A 385 -13.76 7.65 -15.71
C ASP A 385 -12.36 7.25 -16.17
N HIS A 386 -11.41 7.27 -15.23
CA HIS A 386 -10.04 6.85 -15.47
C HIS A 386 -9.59 5.77 -14.48
N LEU A 387 -8.56 5.02 -14.86
CA LEU A 387 -7.89 3.99 -14.10
C LEU A 387 -6.39 4.18 -14.21
N ASP A 388 -5.72 4.22 -13.07
CA ASP A 388 -4.28 4.43 -12.99
C ASP A 388 -3.54 3.14 -12.69
N ILE A 389 -2.43 2.92 -13.38
CA ILE A 389 -1.63 1.69 -13.26
C ILE A 389 -0.19 2.06 -12.95
N ARG A 390 0.32 1.53 -11.84
CA ARG A 390 1.70 1.75 -11.35
C ARG A 390 2.75 1.04 -12.23
N PRO A 391 4.00 1.52 -12.22
CA PRO A 391 5.12 0.79 -12.85
C PRO A 391 5.41 -0.53 -12.14
N GLY A 392 6.15 -1.42 -12.82
CA GLY A 392 6.57 -2.72 -12.26
C GLY A 392 5.44 -3.75 -12.18
N THR A 393 4.33 -3.50 -12.87
CA THR A 393 3.18 -4.39 -12.87
C THR A 393 3.43 -5.60 -13.76
N VAL A 394 3.17 -6.80 -13.22
CA VAL A 394 3.00 -8.01 -14.05
C VAL A 394 1.74 -7.85 -14.90
N CYS A 395 1.56 -8.69 -15.91
CA CYS A 395 0.38 -8.66 -16.76
C CYS A 395 -0.93 -8.57 -15.96
N ILE A 396 -1.66 -7.45 -16.09
CA ILE A 396 -2.92 -7.19 -15.41
C ILE A 396 -4.08 -7.48 -16.34
N ASN A 397 -5.01 -8.33 -15.91
CA ASN A 397 -6.31 -8.50 -16.53
C ASN A 397 -7.28 -7.42 -16.00
N LEU A 398 -7.74 -6.53 -16.89
CA LEU A 398 -8.58 -5.39 -16.52
C LEU A 398 -9.96 -5.79 -16.01
N TYR A 399 -10.50 -6.92 -16.46
CA TYR A 399 -11.75 -7.47 -15.93
C TYR A 399 -11.56 -7.93 -14.47
N ASN A 400 -10.61 -8.84 -14.26
CA ASN A 400 -10.41 -9.52 -12.98
C ASN A 400 -10.02 -8.57 -11.85
N VAL A 401 -9.20 -7.55 -12.16
CA VAL A 401 -8.65 -6.66 -11.13
C VAL A 401 -9.55 -5.45 -10.88
N PHE A 402 -10.18 -4.90 -11.93
CA PHE A 402 -10.83 -3.60 -11.82
C PHE A 402 -12.33 -3.57 -12.15
N GLY A 403 -12.91 -4.66 -12.67
CA GLY A 403 -14.34 -4.78 -12.92
C GLY A 403 -14.89 -3.76 -13.93
N GLY A 404 -15.40 -4.21 -15.07
CA GLY A 404 -16.01 -3.30 -16.07
C GLY A 404 -15.03 -2.33 -16.76
N TRP A 405 -13.72 -2.59 -16.63
CA TRP A 405 -12.65 -1.92 -17.38
C TRP A 405 -12.23 -2.67 -18.65
N ASP A 406 -12.52 -3.97 -18.70
CA ASP A 406 -12.39 -4.79 -19.89
C ASP A 406 -13.22 -4.22 -21.04
N ASN A 407 -12.60 -4.07 -22.21
CA ASN A 407 -13.24 -3.54 -23.40
C ASN A 407 -13.82 -2.11 -23.22
N ALA A 408 -13.43 -1.40 -22.16
CA ALA A 408 -13.96 -0.08 -21.82
C ALA A 408 -12.98 1.06 -22.12
N VAL A 409 -11.69 0.79 -22.29
CA VAL A 409 -10.67 1.81 -22.56
C VAL A 409 -10.85 2.41 -23.96
N ARG A 410 -10.76 3.75 -24.07
CA ARG A 410 -10.93 4.53 -25.31
C ARG A 410 -9.80 5.53 -25.55
N SER A 411 -9.11 5.96 -24.49
CA SER A 411 -7.89 6.77 -24.60
C SER A 411 -6.90 6.46 -23.46
N ILE A 412 -5.63 6.76 -23.69
CA ILE A 412 -4.51 6.34 -22.83
C ILE A 412 -3.48 7.46 -22.72
N GLN A 413 -2.88 7.61 -21.54
CA GLN A 413 -1.69 8.42 -21.30
C GLN A 413 -0.63 7.56 -20.61
N VAL A 414 0.59 7.55 -21.12
CA VAL A 414 1.78 6.95 -20.49
C VAL A 414 2.67 8.07 -19.97
N THR A 415 3.05 7.98 -18.71
CA THR A 415 3.80 9.03 -18.02
C THR A 415 5.30 8.95 -18.35
N ALA A 416 6.01 10.05 -18.10
CA ALA A 416 7.44 10.14 -18.39
C ALA A 416 8.25 9.13 -17.58
N GLY A 417 9.20 8.44 -18.23
CA GLY A 417 10.03 7.40 -17.61
C GLY A 417 9.38 6.01 -17.55
N ASN A 418 8.20 5.83 -18.15
CA ASN A 418 7.49 4.56 -18.17
C ASN A 418 7.21 4.05 -19.58
N LYS A 419 7.08 2.72 -19.69
CA LYS A 419 6.71 2.00 -20.90
C LYS A 419 5.64 0.98 -20.55
N CYS A 420 4.59 0.96 -21.35
CA CYS A 420 3.47 0.05 -21.18
C CYS A 420 3.17 -0.68 -22.49
N GLN A 421 2.75 -1.94 -22.37
CA GLN A 421 2.21 -2.74 -23.45
C GLN A 421 0.76 -3.09 -23.13
N TYR A 422 -0.09 -3.09 -24.16
CA TYR A 422 -1.54 -3.28 -24.06
C TYR A 422 -1.97 -4.37 -25.02
N TRP A 423 -2.91 -5.22 -24.60
CA TRP A 423 -3.36 -6.39 -25.36
C TRP A 423 -4.88 -6.43 -25.52
N GLU A 424 -5.33 -6.99 -26.64
CA GLU A 424 -6.75 -7.20 -26.96
C GLU A 424 -7.39 -8.33 -26.16
N ASN A 425 -6.60 -9.28 -25.65
CA ASN A 425 -7.12 -10.37 -24.85
C ASN A 425 -6.60 -10.30 -23.43
N GLU A 426 -7.30 -10.99 -22.55
CA GLU A 426 -6.87 -11.23 -21.18
C GLU A 426 -5.50 -11.93 -21.13
N ASN A 427 -4.82 -11.79 -19.98
CA ASN A 427 -3.55 -12.48 -19.70
C ASN A 427 -2.43 -12.19 -20.71
N CYS A 428 -2.43 -10.97 -21.28
CA CYS A 428 -1.39 -10.47 -22.19
C CYS A 428 -1.18 -11.37 -23.42
N ALA A 429 -2.29 -11.88 -23.95
CA ALA A 429 -2.33 -12.69 -25.15
C ALA A 429 -2.91 -11.90 -26.34
N GLY A 430 -2.75 -12.44 -27.55
CA GLY A 430 -3.29 -11.83 -28.77
C GLY A 430 -2.48 -10.64 -29.29
N SER A 431 -3.14 -9.78 -30.06
CA SER A 431 -2.51 -8.58 -30.63
C SER A 431 -2.18 -7.60 -29.52
N SER A 432 -1.07 -6.87 -29.68
CA SER A 432 -0.67 -5.83 -28.73
C SER A 432 -0.09 -4.61 -29.42
N PHE A 433 -0.08 -3.50 -28.69
CA PHE A 433 0.75 -2.36 -29.02
C PHE A 433 1.49 -1.86 -27.77
N THR A 434 2.60 -1.18 -28.00
CA THR A 434 3.45 -0.64 -26.94
C THR A 434 3.50 0.87 -27.05
N MET A 435 3.49 1.55 -25.90
CA MET A 435 3.72 2.98 -25.79
C MET A 435 4.84 3.25 -24.79
N THR A 436 5.79 4.06 -25.21
CA THR A 436 6.77 4.69 -24.32
C THR A 436 6.41 6.16 -24.28
N GLN A 437 6.05 6.69 -23.10
CA GLN A 437 5.63 8.08 -22.83
C GLN A 437 4.72 8.75 -23.90
N GLY A 438 3.61 9.32 -23.46
CA GLY A 438 2.78 10.21 -24.29
C GLY A 438 1.32 9.86 -24.26
N VAL A 439 0.56 10.49 -25.16
CA VAL A 439 -0.91 10.48 -25.13
C VAL A 439 -1.47 9.86 -26.41
N LYS A 440 -2.43 8.95 -26.25
CA LYS A 440 -3.36 8.51 -27.30
C LYS A 440 -4.76 8.96 -26.94
N ASN A 441 -5.16 10.11 -27.48
CA ASN A 441 -6.53 10.63 -27.35
C ASN A 441 -7.59 9.70 -27.95
N THR A 442 -7.21 8.80 -28.87
CA THR A 442 -8.09 7.80 -29.44
C THR A 442 -7.30 6.54 -29.74
N LEU A 443 -7.84 5.39 -29.38
CA LEU A 443 -7.28 4.10 -29.75
C LEU A 443 -7.56 3.79 -31.22
N THR A 444 -6.74 2.93 -31.82
CA THR A 444 -7.05 2.44 -33.17
C THR A 444 -8.31 1.58 -33.10
N PRO A 445 -9.09 1.46 -34.20
CA PRO A 445 -10.31 0.65 -34.19
C PRO A 445 -10.13 -0.81 -33.75
N ALA A 446 -8.90 -1.35 -33.88
CA ALA A 446 -8.57 -2.69 -33.40
C ALA A 446 -8.53 -2.78 -31.87
N PHE A 447 -8.12 -1.71 -31.17
CA PHE A 447 -7.96 -1.64 -29.71
C PHE A 447 -9.07 -0.86 -29.00
N ASP A 448 -9.80 -0.02 -29.74
CA ASP A 448 -10.94 0.73 -29.22
C ASP A 448 -12.06 -0.25 -28.86
N ALA A 449 -12.35 -0.38 -27.57
CA ALA A 449 -13.28 -1.36 -27.02
C ALA A 449 -12.88 -2.84 -27.11
N SER A 450 -11.60 -3.14 -27.26
CA SER A 450 -11.07 -4.51 -27.18
C SER A 450 -9.93 -4.67 -26.17
N LEU A 451 -9.48 -3.59 -25.52
CA LEU A 451 -8.34 -3.66 -24.61
C LEU A 451 -8.73 -4.38 -23.31
N SER A 452 -8.07 -5.51 -23.02
CA SER A 452 -8.39 -6.40 -21.89
C SER A 452 -7.24 -6.58 -20.90
N SER A 453 -5.98 -6.35 -21.31
CA SER A 453 -4.85 -6.45 -20.39
C SER A 453 -3.71 -5.49 -20.70
N VAL A 454 -2.87 -5.26 -19.68
CA VAL A 454 -1.80 -4.25 -19.70
C VAL A 454 -0.64 -4.66 -18.77
N GLN A 455 0.56 -4.26 -19.14
CA GLN A 455 1.78 -4.48 -18.37
C GLN A 455 2.66 -3.25 -18.51
N CYS A 456 3.18 -2.73 -17.40
CA CYS A 456 3.99 -1.52 -17.38
C CYS A 456 5.31 -1.70 -16.62
N TRP A 457 6.37 -1.06 -17.10
CA TRP A 457 7.68 -1.05 -16.47
C TRP A 457 8.37 0.30 -16.67
N SER A 458 9.24 0.66 -15.73
CA SER A 458 10.08 1.85 -15.84
C SER A 458 11.17 1.66 -16.89
N VAL A 459 11.56 2.73 -17.57
CA VAL A 459 12.53 2.74 -18.69
C VAL A 459 13.85 3.34 -18.25
#